data_AF-A0A1B0CXB8-F1
#
_entry.id   AF-A0A1B0CXB8-F1
#
_cell.length_a   1.000
_cell.length_b   1.000
_cell.length_c   1.000
_cell.angle_alpha   90.00
_cell.angle_beta   90.00
_cell.angle_gamma   90.00
#
_symmetry.space_group_name_H-M   'P 1'
#
loop_
_entity.id
_entity.type
_entity.pdbx_description
1 polymer ?
#
loop_
_entity_poly.entity_id
_entity_poly.type
_entity_poly.pdbx_seq_one_letter_code
_entity_poly.pdbx_strand_id
1 'polypeptide(L)' 'MGECQADSECPDHRACIALQCVDPCVNQCGVGADCHAKRHVAVCTCPAGTSGDALVSCRQSRSYPVARYYKKKK' A
#
# COMPACT_ATOMS: atom_id res chain seq x y z
N MET A 1 -16.33 -1.76 26.29
CA MET A 1 -14.97 -2.36 26.30
C MET A 1 -14.59 -2.60 24.86
N GLY A 2 -13.37 -2.21 24.48
CA GLY A 2 -12.82 -2.40 23.15
C GLY A 2 -12.05 -3.71 23.04
N GLU A 3 -11.84 -4.19 21.82
CA GLU A 3 -10.97 -5.34 21.53
C GLU A 3 -9.48 -4.98 21.70
N CYS A 4 -9.11 -3.72 21.46
CA CYS A 4 -7.74 -3.20 21.61
C CYS A 4 -7.77 -1.73 22.09
N GLN A 5 -6.68 -1.26 22.71
CA GLN A 5 -6.40 0.17 22.97
C GLN A 5 -5.20 0.70 22.18
N ALA A 6 -4.30 -0.18 21.74
CA ALA A 6 -3.12 0.17 20.96
C ALA A 6 -2.88 -0.86 19.86
N ASP A 7 -2.18 -0.45 18.79
CA ASP A 7 -1.85 -1.32 17.66
C ASP A 7 -1.08 -2.58 18.09
N SER A 8 -0.23 -2.47 19.11
CA SER A 8 0.56 -3.58 19.65
C SER A 8 -0.25 -4.68 20.32
N GLU A 9 -1.53 -4.44 20.63
CA GLU A 9 -2.44 -5.48 21.12
C GLU A 9 -3.05 -6.31 19.97
N CYS A 10 -2.93 -5.83 18.74
CA CYS A 10 -3.36 -6.53 17.54
C CYS A 10 -2.20 -7.37 16.97
N PRO A 11 -2.51 -8.39 16.15
CA PRO A 11 -1.51 -9.08 15.33
C PRO A 11 -0.75 -8.09 14.42
N ASP A 12 0.49 -8.43 14.00
CA ASP A 12 1.32 -7.58 13.11
C ASP A 12 0.64 -7.12 11.81
N HIS A 13 -0.34 -7.90 11.34
CA HIS A 13 -1.11 -7.65 10.12
C HIS A 13 -2.42 -6.87 10.38
N ARG A 14 -2.69 -6.40 11.60
CA ARG A 14 -3.88 -5.65 12.00
C ARG A 14 -3.52 -4.39 12.75
N ALA A 15 -4.36 -3.37 12.70
CA ALA A 15 -4.20 -2.11 13.40
C ALA A 15 -5.39 -1.88 14.34
N CYS A 16 -5.15 -1.15 15.43
CA CYS A 16 -6.19 -0.81 16.38
C CYS A 16 -6.93 0.44 15.93
N ILE A 17 -8.09 0.29 15.30
CA ILE A 17 -8.91 1.39 14.80
C ILE A 17 -10.27 1.36 15.50
N ALA A 18 -10.66 2.48 16.10
CA ALA A 18 -11.91 2.59 16.85
C ALA A 18 -12.08 1.48 17.91
N LEU A 19 -10.99 1.12 18.59
CA LEU A 19 -10.93 0.06 19.59
C LEU A 19 -11.21 -1.36 19.05
N GLN A 20 -10.99 -1.60 17.76
CA GLN A 20 -11.06 -2.91 17.11
C GLN A 20 -9.82 -3.20 16.27
N CYS A 21 -9.35 -4.44 16.28
CA CYS A 21 -8.25 -4.91 15.45
C CYS A 21 -8.77 -5.18 14.04
N VAL A 22 -8.63 -4.18 13.18
CA VAL A 22 -9.04 -4.24 11.79
C VAL A 22 -7.84 -4.34 10.86
N ASP A 23 -8.06 -4.87 9.68
CA ASP A 23 -7.02 -4.94 8.66
C ASP A 23 -6.75 -3.53 8.09
N PRO A 24 -5.50 -3.02 8.17
CA PRO A 24 -5.20 -1.66 7.76
C PRO A 24 -5.25 -1.47 6.24
N CYS A 25 -5.34 -2.54 5.42
CA CYS A 25 -5.43 -2.45 3.96
C CYS A 25 -6.83 -2.12 3.45
N VAL A 26 -7.86 -2.31 4.26
CA VAL A 26 -9.25 -2.08 3.85
C VAL A 26 -9.45 -0.60 3.54
N ASN A 27 -9.69 -0.27 2.26
CA ASN A 27 -9.87 1.08 1.70
C ASN A 27 -8.66 2.02 1.77
N GLN A 28 -7.46 1.49 1.99
CA GLN A 28 -6.28 2.34 2.21
C GLN A 28 -5.39 2.53 0.99
N CYS A 29 -5.46 1.63 0.02
CA CYS A 29 -4.68 1.70 -1.22
C CYS A 29 -5.53 2.09 -2.43
N GLY A 30 -4.86 2.69 -3.41
CA GLY A 30 -5.47 3.11 -4.67
C GLY A 30 -5.81 1.94 -5.59
N VAL A 31 -6.57 2.23 -6.64
CA VAL A 31 -7.00 1.21 -7.61
C VAL A 31 -5.79 0.56 -8.30
N GLY A 32 -5.74 -0.77 -8.28
CA GLY A 32 -4.67 -1.55 -8.91
C GLY A 32 -3.36 -1.63 -8.12
N ALA A 33 -3.32 -1.10 -6.89
CA ALA A 33 -2.21 -1.28 -5.97
C ALA A 33 -2.37 -2.59 -5.17
N ASP A 34 -1.24 -3.22 -4.86
CA ASP A 34 -1.18 -4.32 -3.91
C ASP A 34 -1.02 -3.75 -2.49
N CYS A 35 -1.71 -4.33 -1.51
CA CYS A 35 -1.63 -3.89 -0.13
C CYS A 35 -1.12 -5.02 0.77
N HIS A 36 -0.12 -4.67 1.59
CA HIS A 36 0.39 -5.54 2.62
C HIS A 36 0.46 -4.81 3.96
N ALA A 37 -0.08 -5.44 5.00
CA ALA A 37 0.03 -4.93 6.36
C ALA A 37 1.44 -5.27 6.92
N LYS A 38 2.16 -4.25 7.38
CA LYS A 38 3.48 -4.40 8.00
C LYS A 38 3.57 -3.54 9.24
N ARG A 39 3.74 -4.19 10.40
CA ARG A 39 3.82 -3.52 11.72
C ARG A 39 2.60 -2.63 11.98
N HIS A 40 1.41 -3.17 11.78
CA HIS A 40 0.13 -2.47 11.94
C HIS A 40 -0.10 -1.30 10.95
N VAL A 41 0.73 -1.16 9.92
CA VAL A 41 0.60 -0.10 8.90
C VAL A 41 0.28 -0.72 7.54
N ALA A 42 -0.66 -0.14 6.81
CA ALA A 42 -0.91 -0.50 5.42
C ALA A 42 0.23 0.03 4.53
N VAL A 43 0.89 -0.88 3.83
CA VAL A 43 1.91 -0.56 2.83
C VAL A 43 1.33 -0.85 1.45
N CYS A 44 1.11 0.22 0.68
CA CYS A 44 0.63 0.13 -0.69
C CYS A 44 1.80 0.09 -1.66
N THR A 45 1.80 -0.88 -2.57
CA THR A 45 2.84 -1.02 -3.60
C THR A 45 2.22 -1.31 -4.96
N CYS A 46 2.72 -0.67 -6.01
CA CYS A 46 2.30 -1.00 -7.37
C CYS A 46 2.94 -2.33 -7.82
N PRO A 47 2.15 -3.33 -8.25
CA PRO A 47 2.69 -4.61 -8.72
C PRO A 47 3.54 -4.45 -9.99
N ALA A 48 4.37 -5.45 -10.27
CA ALA A 48 5.29 -5.43 -11.41
C ALA A 48 4.57 -5.16 -12.73
N GLY A 49 5.09 -4.21 -13.52
CA GLY A 49 4.45 -3.74 -14.77
C GLY A 49 3.40 -2.64 -14.58
N THR A 50 3.23 -2.13 -13.37
CA THR A 50 2.44 -0.93 -13.07
C THR A 50 3.30 0.13 -12.39
N SER A 51 2.93 1.40 -12.55
CA SER A 51 3.61 2.54 -11.93
C SER A 51 2.63 3.69 -11.71
N GLY A 52 2.94 4.56 -10.76
CA GLY A 52 2.07 5.65 -10.30
C GLY A 52 2.05 5.76 -8.78
N ASP A 53 1.06 6.48 -8.26
CA ASP A 53 0.83 6.65 -6.83
C ASP A 53 0.03 5.47 -6.27
N ALA A 54 0.65 4.62 -5.46
CA ALA A 54 0.00 3.44 -4.88
C ALA A 54 -1.16 3.76 -3.93
N LEU A 55 -1.26 5.01 -3.43
CA LEU A 55 -2.38 5.50 -2.63
C LEU A 55 -3.55 6.03 -3.47
N VAL A 56 -3.33 6.36 -4.74
CA VAL A 56 -4.35 6.96 -5.63
C VAL A 56 -4.76 5.98 -6.71
N SER A 57 -3.81 5.56 -7.55
CA SER A 57 -4.03 4.55 -8.58
C SER A 57 -2.70 4.09 -9.17
N CYS A 58 -2.53 2.78 -9.29
CA CYS A 58 -1.47 2.19 -10.10
C CYS A 58 -1.97 2.01 -11.53
N ARG A 59 -1.19 2.50 -12.50
CA ARG A 59 -1.52 2.37 -13.93
C ARG A 59 -0.51 1.44 -14.58
N GLN A 60 -0.95 0.65 -15.56
CA GLN A 60 -0.04 -0.19 -16.33
C GLN A 60 1.08 0.69 -16.92
N SER A 61 2.31 0.41 -16.52
CA SER A 61 3.48 0.93 -17.21
C SER A 61 3.60 0.13 -18.50
N ARG A 62 2.67 0.34 -19.44
CA ARG A 62 2.68 -0.27 -20.76
C ARG A 62 4.02 0.11 -21.39
N SER A 63 4.98 -0.81 -21.34
CA SER A 63 6.33 -0.77 -21.89
C SER A 63 6.71 0.51 -22.62
N TYR A 64 6.79 1.66 -21.93
CA TYR A 64 7.70 2.67 -22.41
C TYR A 64 9.06 2.12 -22.02
N PRO A 65 9.92 1.73 -22.98
CA PRO A 65 11.26 1.31 -22.63
C PRO A 65 11.88 2.43 -21.78
N VAL A 66 12.10 2.15 -20.50
CA VAL A 66 12.79 3.02 -19.52
C VAL A 66 14.18 3.43 -20.03
N ALA A 67 14.65 2.88 -21.16
CA ALA A 67 15.76 3.41 -21.93
C ALA A 67 15.60 4.88 -22.41
N ARG A 68 14.39 5.48 -22.43
CA ARG A 68 14.20 6.86 -22.94
C ARG A 68 14.19 7.96 -21.87
N TYR A 69 13.87 7.67 -20.61
CA TYR A 69 13.83 8.70 -19.55
C TYR A 69 15.22 8.98 -18.96
N TYR A 70 16.04 7.95 -18.71
CA TYR A 70 17.42 8.13 -18.23
C TYR A 70 18.44 8.48 -19.32
N LYS A 71 18.08 8.38 -20.61
CA LYS A 71 18.92 8.85 -21.74
C LYS A 71 18.74 10.33 -22.10
N LYS A 72 17.85 11.06 -21.42
CA LYS A 72 17.68 12.51 -21.66
C LYS A 72 18.50 13.39 -20.70
N LYS A 73 19.41 12.79 -19.92
CA LYS A 73 20.45 13.49 -19.14
C LYS A 73 21.86 13.19 -19.66
N LYS A 74 22.07 13.34 -20.97
CA LYS A 74 23.37 13.63 -21.58
C LYS A 74 23.20 14.80 -22.54
#